data_AF-A0A7S2YHJ1-F1
#
_entry.id   AF-A0A7S2YHJ1-F1
#
_cell.length_a   1.000
_cell.length_b   1.000
_cell.length_c   1.000
_cell.angle_alpha   90.00
_cell.angle_beta   90.00
_cell.angle_gamma   90.00
#
_symmetry.space_group_name_H-M   'P 1'
#
loop_
_entity.id
_entity.type
_entity.pdbx_description
1 polymer ?
#
loop_
_entity_poly.entity_id
_entity_poly.type
_entity_poly.pdbx_seq_one_letter_code
_entity_poly.pdbx_strand_id
1 'polypeptide(L)'
;RDCGQWVTFGFHVRNSSDYAYLPNVPEHVRSEKEYRHTPLPVRTDIVKELRNVLQVNHQLSLADAIEELPRPIDVTHVWPVSNETGTGTGVNHIYGFLRNRVSHLVLEYGKEFGWKTSIEVKGEGAVAGRHGVRSEYMEGMVETKIMVVTQRDGWEDHYRLQEALVTGACVFSDFMFGLPEGLEHGKSVVLFKSPEELKSLLLYYLENTQERLAIAKKGREIAMTRHRTWHRMEEIVFGQILSTCPKKPKTDCPYIAHAREAYEEKER
;
A
#
# COMPACT_ATOMS: atom_id res chain seq x y z
N ARG A 1 -0.41 -22.97 35.14
CA ARG A 1 0.53 -22.09 35.86
C ARG A 1 0.85 -20.95 34.90
N ASP A 2 0.22 -19.81 35.18
CA ASP A 2 0.40 -18.52 34.52
C ASP A 2 1.81 -17.94 34.65
N CYS A 3 2.00 -16.82 33.93
CA CYS A 3 3.17 -15.94 33.78
C CYS A 3 4.10 -16.40 32.65
N GLY A 4 4.26 -15.69 31.54
CA GLY A 4 4.16 -14.25 31.34
C GLY A 4 5.48 -13.78 30.75
N GLN A 5 5.66 -13.95 29.44
CA GLN A 5 6.73 -13.29 28.68
C GLN A 5 6.18 -12.85 27.33
N TRP A 6 5.34 -11.82 27.39
CA TRP A 6 5.19 -10.87 26.30
C TRP A 6 6.52 -10.13 26.18
N VAL A 7 7.44 -10.68 25.40
CA VAL A 7 8.60 -9.93 24.93
C VAL A 7 8.02 -8.83 24.04
N THR A 8 8.10 -7.60 24.53
CA THR A 8 7.96 -6.35 23.77
C THR A 8 8.13 -6.57 22.27
N PHE A 9 7.01 -6.64 21.55
CA PHE A 9 6.97 -6.58 20.09
C PHE A 9 7.28 -5.14 19.66
N GLY A 10 8.51 -4.71 19.89
CA GLY A 10 9.15 -3.74 19.03
C GLY A 10 9.49 -4.48 17.75
N PHE A 11 8.85 -4.10 16.64
CA PHE A 11 9.18 -4.54 15.29
C PHE A 11 10.68 -4.76 15.19
N HIS A 12 11.08 -6.03 15.05
CA HIS A 12 12.48 -6.41 15.01
C HIS A 12 13.10 -5.90 13.72
N VAL A 13 13.71 -4.73 13.83
CA VAL A 13 15.09 -4.56 13.35
C VAL A 13 15.89 -5.68 14.02
N ARG A 14 16.33 -6.68 13.25
CA ARG A 14 17.30 -7.67 13.73
C ARG A 14 18.49 -6.90 14.31
N ASN A 15 18.80 -7.11 15.59
CA ASN A 15 19.85 -6.43 16.37
C ASN A 15 19.72 -4.90 16.48
N SER A 16 18.96 -4.44 17.47
CA SER A 16 19.15 -3.08 18.00
C SER A 16 20.40 -2.92 18.88
N SER A 17 21.19 -3.99 19.10
CA SER A 17 22.54 -3.88 19.67
C SER A 17 23.59 -3.44 18.65
N ASP A 18 23.26 -3.45 17.35
CA ASP A 18 24.11 -2.91 16.28
C ASP A 18 23.65 -1.51 15.82
N TYR A 19 22.69 -0.88 16.51
CA TYR A 19 22.72 0.59 16.69
C TYR A 19 23.81 0.94 17.71
N ALA A 20 25.03 0.47 17.44
CA ALA A 20 26.21 1.05 18.01
C ALA A 20 26.25 2.49 17.52
N TYR A 21 25.98 3.41 18.45
CA TYR A 21 26.60 4.73 18.50
C TYR A 21 26.74 5.40 17.12
N LEU A 22 25.77 6.25 16.76
CA LEU A 22 26.21 7.53 16.20
C LEU A 22 26.83 8.29 17.37
N PRO A 23 28.18 8.34 17.49
CA PRO A 23 28.81 9.01 18.61
C PRO A 23 28.41 10.48 18.56
N ASN A 24 27.83 10.99 19.66
CA ASN A 24 27.66 12.40 19.98
C ASN A 24 27.80 13.34 18.78
N VAL A 25 26.80 13.31 17.89
CA VAL A 25 26.71 14.33 16.84
C VAL A 25 26.42 15.64 17.60
N PRO A 26 27.33 16.62 17.57
CA PRO A 26 27.14 17.86 18.29
C PRO A 26 25.79 18.49 17.93
N GLU A 27 25.14 19.14 18.88
CA GLU A 27 23.79 19.68 18.70
C GLU A 27 23.69 20.69 17.53
N HIS A 28 24.81 21.31 17.16
CA HIS A 28 24.95 22.20 15.99
C HIS A 28 25.13 21.48 14.64
N VAL A 29 25.34 20.16 14.63
CA VAL A 29 25.41 19.29 13.43
C VAL A 29 24.08 18.56 13.21
N ARG A 30 23.11 18.67 14.12
CA ARG A 30 21.68 18.47 13.83
C ARG A 30 21.15 19.62 12.96
N SER A 31 21.78 19.87 11.81
CA SER A 31 20.97 20.30 10.68
C SER A 31 19.94 19.19 10.51
N GLU A 32 18.65 19.53 10.45
CA GLU A 32 17.56 18.64 10.09
C GLU A 32 17.87 17.97 8.73
N LYS A 33 18.77 17.00 8.71
CA LYS A 33 18.88 16.05 7.61
C LYS A 33 17.69 15.14 7.78
N GLU A 34 16.54 15.69 7.40
CA GLU A 34 15.34 14.95 7.08
C GLU A 34 15.78 13.81 6.17
N TYR A 35 15.81 12.59 6.72
CA TYR A 35 16.09 11.41 5.93
C TYR A 35 14.96 11.28 4.93
N ARG A 36 15.19 11.78 3.71
CA ARG A 36 14.24 11.64 2.61
C ARG A 36 14.29 10.19 2.16
N HIS A 37 13.38 9.39 2.70
CA HIS A 37 13.05 8.10 2.13
C HIS A 37 12.53 8.34 0.71
N THR A 38 13.19 7.76 -0.29
CA THR A 38 12.69 7.75 -1.67
C THR A 38 11.77 6.56 -1.83
N PRO A 39 10.43 6.75 -1.79
CA PRO A 39 9.51 5.65 -1.84
C PRO A 39 9.52 5.00 -3.22
N LEU A 40 9.25 3.70 -3.26
CA LEU A 40 9.00 2.96 -4.48
C LEU A 40 7.81 3.59 -5.22
N PRO A 41 7.86 3.69 -6.55
CA PRO A 41 6.81 4.35 -7.32
C PRO A 41 5.61 3.43 -7.55
N VAL A 42 4.46 4.05 -7.83
CA VAL A 42 3.36 3.43 -8.57
C VAL A 42 3.89 3.02 -9.95
N ARG A 43 3.83 1.72 -10.26
CA ARG A 43 4.23 1.19 -11.56
C ARG A 43 3.25 1.61 -12.65
N THR A 44 3.76 1.78 -13.87
CA THR A 44 2.92 2.22 -15.00
C THR A 44 1.94 1.14 -15.45
N ASP A 45 2.33 -0.13 -15.42
CA ASP A 45 1.47 -1.27 -15.75
C ASP A 45 0.30 -1.44 -14.78
N ILE A 46 0.50 -1.15 -13.49
CA ILE A 46 -0.57 -1.11 -12.48
C ILE A 46 -1.66 -0.11 -12.86
N VAL A 47 -1.29 1.09 -13.31
CA VAL A 47 -2.30 2.10 -13.69
C VAL A 47 -2.99 1.76 -15.01
N LYS A 48 -2.25 1.18 -15.96
CA LYS A 48 -2.86 0.70 -17.20
C LYS A 48 -3.88 -0.40 -16.92
N GLU A 49 -3.53 -1.34 -16.06
CA GLU A 49 -4.43 -2.43 -15.72
C GLU A 49 -5.64 -1.96 -14.89
N LEU A 50 -5.43 -1.03 -13.96
CA LEU A 50 -6.52 -0.38 -13.25
C LEU A 50 -7.49 0.30 -14.22
N ARG A 51 -6.97 1.07 -15.21
CA ARG A 51 -7.81 1.69 -16.24
C ARG A 51 -8.63 0.65 -17.00
N ASN A 52 -8.01 -0.46 -17.40
CA ASN A 52 -8.69 -1.54 -18.11
C ASN A 52 -9.83 -2.12 -17.27
N VAL A 53 -9.56 -2.49 -16.02
CA VAL A 53 -10.58 -3.05 -15.10
C VAL A 53 -11.74 -2.09 -14.90
N LEU A 54 -11.48 -0.79 -14.70
CA LEU A 54 -12.53 0.20 -14.52
C LEU A 54 -13.40 0.36 -15.76
N GLN A 55 -12.78 0.41 -16.94
CA GLN A 55 -13.51 0.58 -18.20
C GLN A 55 -14.35 -0.65 -18.52
N VAL A 56 -13.78 -1.84 -18.40
CA VAL A 56 -14.44 -3.11 -18.77
C VAL A 56 -15.50 -3.49 -17.76
N ASN A 57 -15.19 -3.44 -16.47
CA ASN A 57 -16.06 -4.01 -15.42
C ASN A 57 -17.01 -2.99 -14.80
N HIS A 58 -16.65 -1.69 -14.82
CA HIS A 58 -17.39 -0.65 -14.11
C HIS A 58 -17.87 0.52 -14.99
N GLN A 59 -17.46 0.57 -16.26
CA GLN A 59 -17.71 1.72 -17.16
C GLN A 59 -17.23 3.05 -16.55
N LEU A 60 -16.12 3.00 -15.81
CA LEU A 60 -15.50 4.15 -15.16
C LEU A 60 -14.14 4.48 -15.79
N SER A 61 -13.71 5.71 -15.57
CA SER A 61 -12.40 6.27 -15.89
C SER A 61 -11.50 6.37 -14.64
N LEU A 62 -10.24 6.75 -14.83
CA LEU A 62 -9.37 7.05 -13.69
C LEU A 62 -9.77 8.37 -13.02
N ALA A 63 -10.55 9.24 -13.65
CA ALA A 63 -11.02 10.47 -13.03
C ALA A 63 -12.13 10.26 -11.99
N ASP A 64 -12.84 9.13 -12.05
CA ASP A 64 -14.04 8.89 -11.25
C ASP A 64 -13.71 8.56 -9.77
N ALA A 65 -14.75 8.60 -8.93
CA ALA A 65 -14.69 8.32 -7.50
C ALA A 65 -14.61 6.81 -7.23
N ILE A 66 -13.50 6.18 -7.63
CA ILE A 66 -13.24 4.73 -7.50
C ILE A 66 -13.34 4.26 -6.04
N GLU A 67 -13.05 5.13 -5.07
CA GLU A 67 -13.22 4.82 -3.65
C GLU A 67 -14.67 4.44 -3.30
N GLU A 68 -15.65 4.99 -4.01
CA GLU A 68 -17.09 4.78 -3.78
C GLU A 68 -17.63 3.49 -4.45
N LEU A 69 -16.79 2.74 -5.16
CA LEU A 69 -17.19 1.48 -5.79
C LEU A 69 -17.73 0.48 -4.76
N PRO A 70 -18.75 -0.32 -5.12
CA PRO A 70 -19.18 -1.46 -4.30
C PRO A 70 -18.02 -2.45 -4.11
N ARG A 71 -17.59 -2.60 -2.86
CA ARG A 71 -16.46 -3.46 -2.46
C ARG A 71 -16.97 -4.64 -1.65
N PRO A 72 -17.17 -5.83 -2.26
CA PRO A 72 -17.74 -6.99 -1.59
C PRO A 72 -16.80 -7.64 -0.57
N ILE A 73 -15.48 -7.35 -0.62
CA ILE A 73 -14.49 -7.88 0.32
C ILE A 73 -14.21 -6.81 1.38
N ASP A 74 -14.32 -7.18 2.65
CA ASP A 74 -14.17 -6.25 3.76
C ASP A 74 -12.69 -5.93 4.02
N VAL A 75 -11.85 -6.97 4.13
CA VAL A 75 -10.43 -6.82 4.44
C VAL A 75 -9.61 -7.80 3.61
N THR A 76 -8.60 -7.29 2.90
CA THR A 76 -7.63 -8.13 2.19
C THR A 76 -6.23 -7.87 2.72
N HIS A 77 -5.44 -8.92 2.95
CA HIS A 77 -3.98 -8.79 3.12
C HIS A 77 -3.28 -9.39 1.91
N VAL A 78 -2.51 -8.60 1.17
CA VAL A 78 -1.93 -8.98 -0.14
C VAL A 78 -0.66 -9.83 0.04
N TRP A 79 -0.79 -10.94 0.76
CA TRP A 79 0.26 -11.90 1.04
C TRP A 79 -0.32 -13.31 1.30
N PRO A 80 0.05 -14.31 0.49
CA PRO A 80 -0.49 -15.65 0.64
C PRO A 80 0.08 -16.27 1.92
N VAL A 81 -0.80 -16.83 2.75
CA VAL A 81 -0.34 -17.71 3.84
C VAL A 81 0.16 -18.98 3.19
N SER A 82 1.43 -19.30 3.42
CA SER A 82 1.94 -20.61 3.07
C SER A 82 1.22 -21.67 3.92
N ASN A 83 0.57 -22.64 3.28
CA ASN A 83 0.06 -23.79 4.00
C ASN A 83 1.21 -24.48 4.73
N GLU A 84 0.99 -24.87 5.99
CA GLU A 84 1.96 -25.57 6.85
C GLU A 84 2.52 -26.86 6.23
N THR A 85 1.91 -27.37 5.16
CA THR A 85 2.29 -28.62 4.49
C THR A 85 3.52 -28.51 3.60
N GLY A 86 4.13 -27.33 3.41
CA GLY A 86 5.44 -27.20 2.74
C GLY A 86 5.51 -27.64 1.27
N THR A 87 4.37 -27.94 0.63
CA THR A 87 4.30 -28.46 -0.75
C THR A 87 3.91 -27.42 -1.79
N GLY A 88 3.56 -26.21 -1.38
CA GLY A 88 3.35 -25.09 -2.30
C GLY A 88 4.69 -24.46 -2.68
N THR A 89 4.82 -24.00 -3.92
CA THR A 89 5.89 -23.14 -4.46
C THR A 89 5.92 -21.75 -3.81
N GLY A 90 5.75 -21.71 -2.49
CA GLY A 90 5.52 -20.54 -1.66
C GLY A 90 6.75 -19.65 -1.59
N VAL A 91 6.51 -18.37 -1.85
CA VAL A 91 7.49 -17.28 -1.73
C VAL A 91 8.32 -17.47 -0.45
N ASN A 92 9.60 -17.81 -0.60
CA ASN A 92 10.56 -18.20 0.45
C ASN A 92 10.21 -17.74 1.89
N HIS A 93 9.87 -18.72 2.73
CA HIS A 93 9.48 -18.60 4.14
C HIS A 93 10.47 -17.85 5.06
N ILE A 94 11.72 -17.64 4.63
CA ILE A 94 12.80 -17.21 5.52
C ILE A 94 12.71 -15.71 5.92
N TYR A 95 11.90 -14.90 5.21
CA TYR A 95 11.86 -13.44 5.40
C TYR A 95 10.44 -12.84 5.27
N GLY A 96 9.43 -13.48 5.84
CA GLY A 96 8.04 -13.00 5.78
C GLY A 96 7.25 -13.23 7.06
N PHE A 97 7.90 -13.29 8.22
CA PHE A 97 7.26 -13.55 9.52
C PHE A 97 6.17 -12.53 9.82
N LEU A 98 6.47 -11.23 9.66
CA LEU A 98 5.47 -10.18 9.87
C LEU A 98 4.27 -10.37 8.93
N ARG A 99 4.54 -10.58 7.64
CA ARG A 99 3.50 -10.75 6.62
C ARG A 99 2.62 -11.96 6.91
N ASN A 100 3.23 -13.10 7.23
CA ASN A 100 2.51 -14.31 7.60
C ASN A 100 1.64 -14.06 8.83
N ARG A 101 2.21 -13.44 9.87
CA ARG A 101 1.47 -13.14 11.10
C ARG A 101 0.27 -12.23 10.82
N VAL A 102 0.44 -11.17 10.04
CA VAL A 102 -0.67 -10.27 9.69
C VAL A 102 -1.71 -10.96 8.81
N SER A 103 -1.32 -11.81 7.86
CA SER A 103 -2.31 -12.63 7.12
C SER A 103 -3.14 -13.51 8.05
N HIS A 104 -2.50 -14.17 9.03
CA HIS A 104 -3.21 -15.00 10.02
C HIS A 104 -4.17 -14.16 10.87
N LEU A 105 -3.72 -13.00 11.36
CA LEU A 105 -4.57 -12.09 12.15
C LEU A 105 -5.79 -11.61 11.34
N VAL A 106 -5.61 -11.22 10.08
CA VAL A 106 -6.72 -10.81 9.22
C VAL A 106 -7.73 -11.94 9.04
N LEU A 107 -7.28 -13.18 8.82
CA LEU A 107 -8.18 -14.34 8.76
C LEU A 107 -8.88 -14.65 10.09
N GLU A 108 -8.16 -14.55 11.20
CA GLU A 108 -8.71 -14.75 12.55
C GLU A 108 -9.81 -13.74 12.84
N TYR A 109 -9.54 -12.45 12.60
CA TYR A 109 -10.52 -11.37 12.78
C TYR A 109 -11.70 -11.52 11.81
N GLY A 110 -11.43 -11.92 10.56
CA GLY A 110 -12.48 -12.23 9.59
C GLY A 110 -13.47 -13.27 10.11
N LYS A 111 -12.96 -14.36 10.70
CA LYS A 111 -13.79 -15.40 11.33
C LYS A 111 -14.49 -14.90 12.59
N GLU A 112 -13.78 -14.17 13.44
CA GLU A 112 -14.28 -13.64 14.72
C GLU A 112 -15.47 -12.69 14.50
N PHE A 113 -15.38 -11.79 13.52
CA PHE A 113 -16.35 -10.73 13.28
C PHE A 113 -17.27 -10.96 12.08
N GLY A 114 -17.13 -12.10 11.40
CA GLY A 114 -17.94 -12.44 10.22
C GLY A 114 -17.64 -11.58 8.99
N TRP A 115 -16.42 -11.03 8.88
CA TRP A 115 -16.01 -10.25 7.72
C TRP A 115 -15.62 -11.16 6.55
N LYS A 116 -15.89 -10.69 5.33
CA LYS A 116 -15.39 -11.31 4.11
C LYS A 116 -13.93 -10.93 3.94
N THR A 117 -13.03 -11.86 4.19
CA THR A 117 -11.58 -11.64 4.10
C THR A 117 -10.95 -12.39 2.95
N SER A 118 -9.92 -11.80 2.33
CA SER A 118 -9.06 -12.49 1.36
C SER A 118 -7.58 -12.34 1.72
N ILE A 119 -6.80 -13.39 1.50
CA ILE A 119 -5.33 -13.39 1.62
C ILE A 119 -4.65 -13.91 0.36
N GLU A 120 -5.43 -14.08 -0.71
CA GLU A 120 -4.96 -14.77 -1.91
C GLU A 120 -4.10 -13.85 -2.76
N VAL A 121 -3.01 -14.41 -3.32
CA VAL A 121 -2.39 -13.81 -4.49
C VAL A 121 -3.23 -14.24 -5.68
N LYS A 122 -4.17 -13.38 -6.08
CA LYS A 122 -4.82 -13.52 -7.39
C LYS A 122 -3.74 -13.29 -8.46
N GLY A 123 -3.39 -14.32 -9.23
CA GLY A 123 -2.38 -14.28 -10.29
C GLY A 123 -1.05 -15.00 -9.98
N GLU A 124 -0.01 -14.70 -10.76
CA GLU A 124 1.30 -15.38 -10.65
C GLU A 124 2.26 -14.64 -9.71
N GLY A 125 2.89 -15.37 -8.79
CA GLY A 125 3.89 -14.83 -7.88
C GLY A 125 5.29 -14.67 -8.49
N ALA A 126 6.21 -14.14 -7.67
CA ALA A 126 7.66 -14.12 -7.91
C ALA A 126 8.08 -13.48 -9.26
N VAL A 127 8.80 -14.22 -10.10
CA VAL A 127 9.41 -13.69 -11.33
C VAL A 127 8.33 -13.36 -12.36
N ALA A 128 7.30 -14.20 -12.50
CA ALA A 128 6.24 -13.99 -13.49
C ALA A 128 5.38 -12.75 -13.17
N GLY A 129 4.99 -12.56 -11.89
CA GLY A 129 4.28 -11.36 -11.45
C GLY A 129 5.07 -10.04 -11.54
N ARG A 130 6.38 -10.10 -11.79
CA ARG A 130 7.22 -8.90 -12.03
C ARG A 130 7.22 -8.45 -13.49
N HIS A 131 6.81 -9.30 -14.43
CA HIS A 131 6.83 -8.97 -15.87
C HIS A 131 5.52 -8.32 -16.36
N GLY A 132 4.46 -8.34 -15.55
CA GLY A 132 3.21 -7.68 -15.85
C GLY A 132 2.20 -7.80 -14.72
N VAL A 133 1.19 -6.94 -14.75
CA VAL A 133 0.06 -6.98 -13.82
C VAL A 133 -1.05 -7.81 -14.45
N ARG A 134 -1.65 -8.69 -13.65
CA ARG A 134 -2.79 -9.52 -14.07
C ARG A 134 -4.10 -8.82 -13.72
N SER A 135 -5.13 -8.94 -14.55
CA SER A 135 -6.44 -8.32 -14.32
C SER A 135 -7.06 -8.80 -13.01
N GLU A 136 -6.92 -10.08 -12.69
CA GLU A 136 -7.48 -10.70 -11.49
C GLU A 136 -6.85 -10.12 -10.21
N TYR A 137 -5.55 -9.77 -10.26
CA TYR A 137 -4.87 -9.07 -9.16
C TYR A 137 -5.50 -7.69 -8.95
N MET A 138 -5.71 -6.95 -10.03
CA MET A 138 -6.29 -5.61 -9.98
C MET A 138 -7.74 -5.62 -9.52
N GLU A 139 -8.55 -6.53 -10.05
CA GLU A 139 -9.94 -6.75 -9.64
C GLU A 139 -10.04 -7.04 -8.14
N GLY A 140 -9.21 -7.95 -7.62
CA GLY A 140 -9.19 -8.23 -6.17
C GLY A 140 -8.90 -6.99 -5.31
N MET A 141 -8.03 -6.09 -5.78
CA MET A 141 -7.75 -4.84 -5.07
C MET A 141 -8.91 -3.83 -5.17
N VAL A 142 -9.57 -3.74 -6.34
CA VAL A 142 -10.73 -2.86 -6.56
C VAL A 142 -11.96 -3.33 -5.76
N GLU A 143 -12.11 -4.63 -5.53
CA GLU A 143 -13.22 -5.23 -4.77
C GLU A 143 -13.08 -5.12 -3.23
N THR A 144 -11.95 -4.61 -2.73
CA THR A 144 -11.62 -4.62 -1.29
C THR A 144 -11.87 -3.27 -0.63
N LYS A 145 -12.57 -3.23 0.53
CA LYS A 145 -12.76 -2.01 1.34
C LYS A 145 -11.48 -1.55 2.02
N ILE A 146 -10.85 -2.44 2.80
CA ILE A 146 -9.60 -2.18 3.51
C ILE A 146 -8.52 -3.13 3.03
N MET A 147 -7.43 -2.57 2.49
CA MET A 147 -6.25 -3.33 2.10
C MET A 147 -5.18 -3.19 3.17
N VAL A 148 -4.89 -4.28 3.85
CA VAL A 148 -3.73 -4.37 4.73
C VAL A 148 -2.53 -4.73 3.88
N VAL A 149 -1.43 -4.01 4.07
CA VAL A 149 -0.13 -4.29 3.48
C VAL A 149 0.90 -4.29 4.59
N THR A 150 1.95 -5.09 4.41
CA THR A 150 3.04 -5.15 5.37
C THR A 150 4.41 -5.17 4.71
N GLN A 151 5.36 -4.54 5.38
CA GLN A 151 6.77 -4.62 5.00
C GLN A 151 7.29 -6.05 5.10
N ARG A 152 8.38 -6.30 4.36
CA ARG A 152 9.14 -7.54 4.50
C ARG A 152 10.04 -7.39 5.72
N ASP A 153 10.29 -8.46 6.46
CA ASP A 153 11.15 -8.39 7.65
C ASP A 153 12.53 -7.77 7.31
N GLY A 154 12.88 -6.68 8.00
CA GLY A 154 14.15 -5.96 7.81
C GLY A 154 14.21 -5.07 6.56
N TRP A 155 13.08 -4.80 5.90
CA TRP A 155 12.99 -3.88 4.76
C TRP A 155 12.09 -2.72 5.12
N GLU A 156 12.47 -1.52 4.69
CA GLU A 156 11.56 -0.37 4.67
C GLU A 156 10.96 -0.28 3.25
N ASP A 157 9.66 -0.03 3.18
CA ASP A 157 8.90 0.21 1.95
C ASP A 157 8.70 -1.00 1.00
N HIS A 158 7.64 -0.90 0.18
CA HIS A 158 7.30 -1.92 -0.81
C HIS A 158 6.29 -1.40 -1.86
N TYR A 159 6.37 -1.93 -3.08
CA TYR A 159 5.44 -1.59 -4.18
C TYR A 159 3.96 -1.72 -3.79
N ARG A 160 3.59 -2.72 -2.96
CA ARG A 160 2.19 -2.97 -2.58
C ARG A 160 1.51 -1.78 -1.90
N LEU A 161 2.25 -0.89 -1.25
CA LEU A 161 1.67 0.28 -0.59
C LEU A 161 1.08 1.20 -1.66
N GLN A 162 1.90 1.58 -2.62
CA GLN A 162 1.47 2.43 -3.73
C GLN A 162 0.45 1.72 -4.64
N GLU A 163 0.63 0.42 -4.91
CA GLU A 163 -0.34 -0.36 -5.70
C GLU A 163 -1.73 -0.40 -5.04
N ALA A 164 -1.80 -0.58 -3.72
CA ALA A 164 -3.06 -0.58 -2.99
C ALA A 164 -3.69 0.83 -2.93
N LEU A 165 -2.88 1.87 -2.78
CA LEU A 165 -3.37 3.26 -2.71
C LEU A 165 -4.08 3.67 -4.00
N VAL A 166 -3.57 3.26 -5.17
CA VAL A 166 -4.14 3.71 -6.45
C VAL A 166 -5.49 3.11 -6.77
N THR A 167 -5.85 1.97 -6.16
CA THR A 167 -7.13 1.29 -6.41
C THR A 167 -8.31 1.89 -5.65
N GLY A 168 -8.07 2.90 -4.80
CA GLY A 168 -9.11 3.57 -4.01
C GLY A 168 -9.61 2.73 -2.82
N ALA A 169 -8.87 1.70 -2.40
CA ALA A 169 -9.11 1.06 -1.11
C ALA A 169 -8.56 1.92 0.03
N CYS A 170 -9.10 1.76 1.25
CA CYS A 170 -8.45 2.33 2.43
C CYS A 170 -7.26 1.45 2.80
N VAL A 171 -6.05 2.01 2.78
CA VAL A 171 -4.82 1.22 2.95
C VAL A 171 -4.31 1.31 4.38
N PHE A 172 -4.07 0.14 4.97
CA PHE A 172 -3.46 -0.04 6.27
C PHE A 172 -2.05 -0.57 6.07
N SER A 173 -1.04 0.06 6.68
CA SER A 173 0.34 -0.40 6.66
C SER A 173 0.84 -0.61 8.08
N ASP A 174 1.78 -1.52 8.27
CA ASP A 174 2.60 -1.50 9.46
C ASP A 174 3.38 -0.18 9.55
N PHE A 175 3.77 0.18 10.76
CA PHE A 175 4.49 1.42 11.04
C PHE A 175 5.77 1.52 10.19
N MET A 176 5.93 2.67 9.52
CA MET A 176 7.10 3.02 8.71
C MET A 176 7.88 4.12 9.42
N PHE A 177 9.21 4.06 9.37
CA PHE A 177 10.07 5.13 9.90
C PHE A 177 9.94 6.42 9.08
N GLY A 178 9.76 6.28 7.75
CA GLY A 178 9.57 7.41 6.85
C GLY A 178 8.42 7.14 5.89
N LEU A 179 7.26 7.75 6.13
CA LEU A 179 6.17 7.67 5.16
C LEU A 179 6.58 8.30 3.83
N PRO A 180 6.16 7.72 2.68
CA PRO A 180 6.25 8.38 1.39
C PRO A 180 5.72 9.81 1.46
N GLU A 181 6.45 10.75 0.88
CA GLU A 181 6.15 12.18 0.96
C GLU A 181 4.67 12.50 0.67
N GLY A 182 4.05 13.28 1.54
CA GLY A 182 2.64 13.69 1.46
C GLY A 182 1.66 12.66 1.99
N LEU A 183 2.05 11.41 2.25
CA LEU A 183 1.21 10.48 2.98
C LEU A 183 1.20 10.83 4.48
N GLU A 184 0.02 10.82 5.07
CA GLU A 184 -0.23 11.14 6.47
C GLU A 184 -1.10 10.06 7.12
N HIS A 185 -0.65 9.58 8.29
CA HIS A 185 -1.40 8.65 9.12
C HIS A 185 -2.79 9.20 9.46
N GLY A 186 -3.83 8.39 9.27
CA GLY A 186 -5.23 8.74 9.55
C GLY A 186 -5.87 9.71 8.55
N LYS A 187 -5.13 10.16 7.53
CA LYS A 187 -5.65 11.07 6.49
C LYS A 187 -5.55 10.51 5.07
N SER A 188 -4.50 9.75 4.77
CA SER A 188 -4.27 9.17 3.44
C SER A 188 -3.80 7.72 3.48
N VAL A 189 -3.35 7.26 4.64
CA VAL A 189 -2.97 5.88 4.95
C VAL A 189 -3.22 5.66 6.44
N VAL A 190 -3.57 4.46 6.86
CA VAL A 190 -3.66 4.11 8.28
C VAL A 190 -2.43 3.27 8.65
N LEU A 191 -1.83 3.56 9.80
CA LEU A 191 -0.67 2.86 10.31
C LEU A 191 -1.05 2.12 11.58
N PHE A 192 -0.53 0.91 11.75
CA PHE A 192 -0.68 0.16 12.98
C PHE A 192 0.69 -0.31 13.49
N LYS A 193 0.82 -0.40 14.82
CA LYS A 193 2.04 -0.80 15.52
C LYS A 193 1.89 -2.12 16.28
N SER A 194 0.68 -2.65 16.38
CA SER A 194 0.43 -3.89 17.09
C SER A 194 -0.76 -4.65 16.51
N PRO A 195 -0.86 -5.96 16.77
CA PRO A 195 -2.06 -6.74 16.46
C PRO A 195 -3.34 -6.14 17.05
N GLU A 196 -3.28 -5.67 18.30
CA GLU A 196 -4.41 -5.09 19.02
C GLU A 196 -4.86 -3.79 18.35
N GLU A 197 -3.90 -2.93 17.97
CA GLU A 197 -4.20 -1.70 17.24
C GLU A 197 -4.75 -1.99 15.83
N LEU A 198 -4.19 -2.97 15.12
CA LEU A 198 -4.74 -3.42 13.83
C LEU A 198 -6.20 -3.85 13.97
N LYS A 199 -6.52 -4.67 14.99
CA LYS A 199 -7.88 -5.11 15.29
C LYS A 199 -8.82 -3.94 15.54
N SER A 200 -8.44 -3.03 16.43
CA SER A 200 -9.24 -1.85 16.78
C SER A 200 -9.48 -0.93 15.59
N LEU A 201 -8.46 -0.69 14.76
CA LEU A 201 -8.57 0.14 13.56
C LEU A 201 -9.47 -0.52 12.50
N LEU A 202 -9.36 -1.84 12.30
CA LEU A 202 -10.23 -2.56 11.35
C LEU A 202 -11.69 -2.46 11.76
N LEU A 203 -12.01 -2.71 13.04
CA LEU A 203 -13.36 -2.54 13.59
C LEU A 203 -13.88 -1.11 13.34
N TYR A 204 -13.08 -0.11 13.73
CA TYR A 204 -13.46 1.29 13.60
C TYR A 204 -13.73 1.68 12.14
N TYR A 205 -12.79 1.45 11.24
CA TYR A 205 -12.91 1.93 9.85
C TYR A 205 -13.88 1.11 9.00
N LEU A 206 -14.23 -0.13 9.38
CA LEU A 206 -15.31 -0.86 8.72
C LEU A 206 -16.68 -0.23 9.04
N GLU A 207 -16.88 0.27 10.25
CA GLU A 207 -18.09 0.97 10.69
C GLU A 207 -18.12 2.44 10.20
N ASN A 208 -16.98 3.13 10.18
CA ASN A 208 -16.87 4.55 9.82
C ASN A 208 -16.64 4.76 8.32
N THR A 209 -17.67 4.46 7.52
CA THR A 209 -17.56 4.44 6.04
C THR A 209 -17.11 5.77 5.44
N GLN A 210 -17.63 6.92 5.88
CA GLN A 210 -17.28 8.21 5.27
C GLN A 210 -15.81 8.59 5.51
N GLU A 211 -15.31 8.37 6.73
CA GLU A 211 -13.91 8.61 7.07
C GLU A 211 -12.98 7.66 6.30
N ARG A 212 -13.34 6.36 6.23
CA ARG A 212 -12.61 5.37 5.43
C ARG A 212 -12.49 5.80 3.96
N LEU A 213 -13.59 6.25 3.35
CA LEU A 213 -13.61 6.71 1.96
C LEU A 213 -12.78 7.98 1.76
N ALA A 214 -12.83 8.93 2.71
CA ALA A 214 -12.00 10.14 2.66
C ALA A 214 -10.50 9.80 2.67
N ILE A 215 -10.09 8.86 3.52
CA ILE A 215 -8.70 8.38 3.58
C ILE A 215 -8.30 7.70 2.27
N ALA A 216 -9.15 6.80 1.76
CA ALA A 216 -8.89 6.09 0.50
C ALA A 216 -8.73 7.04 -0.69
N LYS A 217 -9.64 8.01 -0.81
CA LYS A 217 -9.58 9.07 -1.81
C LYS A 217 -8.28 9.87 -1.73
N LYS A 218 -7.91 10.31 -0.53
CA LYS A 218 -6.72 11.14 -0.33
C LYS A 218 -5.44 10.37 -0.61
N GLY A 219 -5.36 9.12 -0.15
CA GLY A 219 -4.26 8.20 -0.43
C GLY A 219 -4.04 8.00 -1.93
N ARG A 220 -5.14 7.72 -2.65
CA ARG A 220 -5.14 7.60 -4.10
C ARG A 220 -4.68 8.87 -4.81
N GLU A 221 -5.19 10.04 -4.41
CA GLU A 221 -4.79 11.34 -4.96
C GLU A 221 -3.27 11.52 -4.83
N ILE A 222 -2.71 11.28 -3.63
CA ILE A 222 -1.27 11.43 -3.38
C ILE A 222 -0.45 10.44 -4.20
N ALA A 223 -0.82 9.15 -4.21
CA ALA A 223 -0.11 8.13 -4.97
C ALA A 223 -0.05 8.47 -6.48
N MET A 224 -1.18 8.92 -7.03
CA MET A 224 -1.28 9.22 -8.46
C MET A 224 -0.66 10.54 -8.87
N THR A 225 -0.66 11.55 -7.99
CA THR A 225 -0.12 12.89 -8.30
C THR A 225 1.31 13.11 -7.86
N ARG A 226 1.84 12.24 -6.98
CA ARG A 226 3.20 12.38 -6.44
C ARG A 226 4.07 11.15 -6.62
N HIS A 227 3.51 9.93 -6.60
CA HIS A 227 4.33 8.71 -6.49
C HIS A 227 4.42 7.88 -7.77
N ARG A 228 3.99 8.39 -8.92
CA ARG A 228 4.24 7.76 -10.23
C ARG A 228 5.73 7.71 -10.57
N THR A 229 6.13 6.77 -11.42
CA THR A 229 7.53 6.57 -11.82
C THR A 229 8.21 7.85 -12.31
N TRP A 230 7.55 8.66 -13.14
CA TRP A 230 8.13 9.90 -13.64
C TRP A 230 8.28 10.98 -12.55
N HIS A 231 7.33 11.09 -11.61
CA HIS A 231 7.47 12.03 -10.49
C HIS A 231 8.70 11.70 -9.65
N ARG A 232 9.00 10.41 -9.47
CA ARG A 232 10.24 9.98 -8.78
C ARG A 232 11.49 10.32 -9.60
N MET A 233 11.45 10.16 -10.92
CA MET A 233 12.55 10.59 -11.80
C MET A 233 12.76 12.10 -11.73
N GLU A 234 11.69 12.90 -11.72
CA GLU A 234 11.78 14.35 -11.59
C GLU A 234 12.34 14.77 -10.24
N GLU A 235 11.88 14.16 -9.15
CA GLU A 235 12.42 14.42 -7.82
C GLU A 235 13.93 14.08 -7.74
N ILE A 236 14.35 12.96 -8.32
CA ILE A 236 15.77 12.56 -8.34
C ILE A 236 16.61 13.51 -9.19
N VAL A 237 16.13 13.91 -10.37
CA VAL A 237 16.90 14.71 -11.34
C VAL A 237 16.87 16.21 -11.01
N PHE A 238 15.72 16.72 -10.58
CA PHE A 238 15.46 18.16 -10.39
C PHE A 238 15.29 18.54 -8.91
N GLY A 239 15.28 17.59 -7.98
CA GLY A 239 15.04 17.83 -6.55
C GLY A 239 13.58 18.14 -6.20
N GLN A 240 12.68 18.15 -7.19
CA GLN A 240 11.26 18.46 -7.05
C GLN A 240 10.44 17.85 -8.19
N ILE A 241 9.15 17.63 -7.95
CA ILE A 241 8.19 17.19 -8.96
C ILE A 241 7.81 18.41 -9.82
N LEU A 242 8.02 18.29 -11.13
CA LEU A 242 7.73 19.36 -12.10
C LEU A 242 6.42 19.09 -12.86
N SER A 243 6.09 17.82 -13.08
CA SER A 243 4.85 17.39 -13.71
C SER A 243 3.66 17.73 -12.82
N THR A 244 3.02 18.85 -13.12
CA THR A 244 1.72 19.19 -12.56
C THR A 244 0.65 19.03 -13.63
N CYS A 245 -0.40 18.27 -13.33
CA CYS A 245 -1.54 18.17 -14.22
C CYS A 245 -2.64 19.15 -13.77
N PRO A 246 -3.13 20.06 -14.63
CA PRO A 246 -4.19 20.99 -14.26
C PRO A 246 -5.48 20.20 -13.95
N LYS A 247 -6.06 20.43 -12.76
CA LYS A 247 -7.34 19.82 -12.35
C LYS A 247 -8.45 20.30 -13.29
N LYS A 248 -8.75 19.54 -14.33
CA LYS A 248 -9.92 19.74 -15.19
C LYS A 248 -11.02 18.77 -14.75
N PRO A 249 -12.30 19.20 -14.73
CA PRO A 249 -13.39 18.31 -14.38
C PRO A 249 -13.49 17.14 -15.36
N LYS A 250 -13.64 15.91 -14.85
CA LYS A 250 -13.86 14.68 -15.64
C LYS A 250 -12.76 14.33 -16.66
N THR A 251 -11.55 14.86 -16.49
CA THR A 251 -10.39 14.42 -17.26
C THR A 251 -9.59 13.40 -16.48
N ASP A 252 -8.99 12.44 -17.18
CA ASP A 252 -8.09 11.49 -16.54
C ASP A 252 -6.79 12.17 -16.06
N CYS A 253 -6.54 13.44 -16.37
CA CYS A 253 -5.57 14.29 -15.68
C CYS A 253 -6.05 14.61 -14.24
N PRO A 254 -5.31 14.26 -13.16
CA PRO A 254 -3.86 14.05 -13.05
C PRO A 254 -3.34 12.60 -13.09
N TYR A 255 -4.18 11.64 -13.45
CA TYR A 255 -3.91 10.20 -13.50
C TYR A 255 -3.24 9.72 -14.81
N ILE A 256 -3.22 10.57 -15.84
CA ILE A 256 -2.47 10.43 -17.10
C ILE A 256 -1.37 11.49 -17.15
N ALA A 257 -0.10 11.09 -17.20
CA ALA A 257 1.00 12.04 -17.46
C ALA A 257 2.19 11.47 -18.25
N HIS A 258 2.09 10.26 -18.82
CA HIS A 258 3.03 9.91 -19.88
C HIS A 258 2.73 10.78 -21.09
N ALA A 259 3.72 11.46 -21.65
CA ALA A 259 3.55 12.33 -22.82
C ALA A 259 2.79 11.64 -23.97
N ARG A 260 3.02 10.32 -24.12
CA ARG A 260 2.30 9.47 -25.07
C ARG A 260 0.85 9.22 -24.69
N GLU A 261 0.54 8.93 -23.42
CA GLU A 261 -0.85 8.74 -22.96
C GLU A 261 -1.64 10.06 -23.05
N ALA A 262 -1.01 11.19 -22.72
CA ALA A 262 -1.60 12.52 -22.88
C ALA A 262 -1.78 12.91 -24.36
N TYR A 263 -0.95 12.40 -25.26
CA TYR A 263 -1.10 12.57 -26.70
C TYR A 263 -2.26 11.72 -27.24
N GLU A 264 -2.34 10.45 -26.86
CA GLU A 264 -3.42 9.53 -27.23
C GLU A 264 -4.80 9.96 -26.71
N GLU A 265 -4.87 10.68 -25.58
CA GLU A 265 -6.12 11.27 -25.07
C GLU A 265 -6.57 12.51 -25.84
N LYS A 266 -5.64 13.29 -26.42
CA LYS A 266 -5.99 14.44 -27.27
C LYS A 266 -6.54 14.05 -28.64
N GLU A 267 -6.24 12.83 -29.10
CA GLU A 267 -6.69 12.32 -30.41
C GLU A 267 -8.03 11.54 -30.34
N ARG A 268 -8.59 11.32 -29.14
CA ARG A 268 -9.94 10.76 -28.95
C ARG A 268 -10.97 11.86 -28.73
#